data_AF-A0A6F8SGW0-F1
#
_entry.id   AF-A0A6F8SGW0-F1
#
_cell.length_a   1.000
_cell.length_b   1.000
_cell.length_c   1.000
_cell.angle_alpha   90.00
_cell.angle_beta   90.00
_cell.angle_gamma   90.00
#
_symmetry.space_group_name_H-M   'P 1'
#
loop_
_entity.id
_entity.type
_entity.pdbx_description
1 polymer ?
#
loop_
_entity_poly.entity_id
_entity_poly.type
_entity_poly.pdbx_seq_one_letter_code
_entity_poly.pdbx_strand_id
1 'polypeptide(L)'
;MGFFDGLKRDTKQARTVEEVDQPQTQEQEVVAAEEELVDDPENIEVVVREVEDYAAPVIPREPLKSYKDKAPVRHVVGQTKIIAIINQKGGVGKSTTAINLGAALGEMGKQVLLVDLDPQGNCSSGLGVEKSLIQQCIYDVLLNDVPLEEVIIPDIAEGLDIAPATINLAGAEVELVSEMARENRLKDAVGSMRGKYDFILIDCPPSLGLLTVNALVAADKLLIPIQCEFYALEGVTKLLESMKRVKSRLNPTLDIYGILLTMYDSRTTLSKQVVDEVREYFGRLVFATPIPRTVKLSEAPSFGQPITQYDPKGRGALSYIELAKEVIARG
;
A
#
# COMPACT_ATOMS: atom_id res chain seq x y z
N MET A 1 33.27 -7.60 32.85
CA MET A 1 32.17 -8.59 32.91
C MET A 1 31.26 -8.32 31.72
N GLY A 2 30.98 -9.25 30.80
CA GLY A 2 31.47 -10.64 30.72
C GLY A 2 30.35 -11.63 30.40
N PHE A 3 29.76 -11.54 29.21
CA PHE A 3 28.71 -12.43 28.72
C PHE A 3 28.83 -12.60 27.19
N PHE A 4 29.79 -13.44 26.76
CA PHE A 4 29.95 -13.88 25.36
C PHE A 4 30.71 -15.21 25.34
N ASP A 5 29.98 -16.32 25.39
CA ASP A 5 30.41 -17.65 24.93
C ASP A 5 29.15 -18.51 24.69
N GLY A 6 29.25 -19.59 23.90
CA GLY A 6 28.19 -20.61 23.84
C GLY A 6 27.53 -20.89 22.48
N LEU A 7 28.20 -20.72 21.33
CA LEU A 7 27.80 -21.39 20.09
C LEU A 7 28.87 -22.39 19.62
N LYS A 8 28.68 -23.66 19.99
CA LYS A 8 29.43 -24.77 19.39
C LYS A 8 28.79 -25.15 18.05
N ARG A 9 29.62 -25.24 17.02
CA ARG A 9 29.26 -25.88 15.74
C ARG A 9 29.47 -27.39 15.88
N ASP A 10 28.51 -28.17 15.41
CA ASP A 10 28.70 -29.59 15.13
C ASP A 10 28.48 -29.83 13.63
N THR A 11 29.51 -30.34 12.95
CA THR A 11 29.49 -30.63 11.51
C THR A 11 29.62 -32.13 11.31
N LYS A 12 28.58 -32.78 10.78
CA LYS A 12 28.68 -34.17 10.31
C LYS A 12 28.22 -34.33 8.86
N GLN A 13 29.12 -35.00 8.14
CA GLN A 13 29.12 -35.34 6.73
C GLN A 13 27.80 -35.97 6.24
N ALA A 14 27.40 -35.63 5.02
CA ALA A 14 26.49 -36.45 4.23
C ALA A 14 27.29 -37.41 3.34
N ARG A 15 26.82 -38.67 3.22
CA ARG A 15 27.19 -39.61 2.16
C ARG A 15 25.98 -40.48 1.80
N THR A 16 25.94 -40.91 0.54
CA THR A 16 24.87 -41.66 -0.11
C THR A 16 24.93 -43.18 0.15
N VAL A 17 23.77 -43.83 0.16
CA VAL A 17 23.51 -45.22 -0.28
C VAL A 17 22.09 -45.26 -0.87
N GLU A 18 21.84 -46.14 -1.84
CA GLU A 18 20.57 -46.29 -2.58
C GLU A 18 19.81 -47.58 -2.19
N GLU A 19 18.47 -47.46 -2.13
CA GLU A 19 17.45 -48.35 -2.72
C GLU A 19 17.19 -49.81 -2.24
N VAL A 20 15.98 -50.28 -2.59
CA VAL A 20 15.46 -51.66 -2.79
C VAL A 20 14.63 -52.36 -1.69
N ASP A 21 13.43 -52.77 -2.13
CA ASP A 21 12.48 -53.84 -1.73
C ASP A 21 11.46 -53.76 -0.56
N GLN A 22 10.24 -54.16 -0.93
CA GLN A 22 9.15 -54.73 -0.11
C GLN A 22 8.33 -55.71 -0.97
N PRO A 23 7.95 -56.87 -0.42
CA PRO A 23 6.75 -57.57 -0.90
C PRO A 23 5.86 -58.13 0.23
N GLN A 24 4.54 -58.03 0.08
CA GLN A 24 3.65 -59.20 -0.10
C GLN A 24 2.17 -58.81 -0.32
N THR A 25 1.38 -59.78 -0.79
CA THR A 25 0.08 -59.62 -1.48
C THR A 25 -1.06 -60.41 -0.85
N GLN A 26 -2.30 -60.01 -1.16
CA GLN A 26 -3.55 -60.79 -1.23
C GLN A 26 -4.56 -59.91 -2.01
N GLU A 27 -5.14 -60.21 -3.18
CA GLU A 27 -5.64 -61.42 -3.89
C GLU A 27 -7.17 -61.63 -3.85
N GLN A 28 -7.70 -62.17 -4.98
CA GLN A 28 -9.07 -62.63 -5.28
C GLN A 28 -10.15 -61.53 -5.58
N GLU A 29 -10.94 -61.58 -6.68
CA GLU A 29 -10.96 -62.52 -7.84
C GLU A 29 -11.60 -61.91 -9.15
N VAL A 30 -12.40 -62.67 -9.94
CA VAL A 30 -12.94 -62.34 -11.30
C VAL A 30 -14.50 -62.35 -11.33
N VAL A 31 -15.30 -62.18 -12.42
CA VAL A 31 -15.27 -62.43 -13.89
C VAL A 31 -16.23 -61.40 -14.58
N ALA A 32 -16.12 -60.81 -15.79
CA ALA A 32 -15.24 -60.81 -16.99
C ALA A 32 -15.88 -61.32 -18.32
N ALA A 33 -16.24 -60.38 -19.23
CA ALA A 33 -16.57 -60.54 -20.68
C ALA A 33 -16.47 -59.12 -21.33
N GLU A 34 -15.73 -58.82 -22.41
CA GLU A 34 -15.72 -59.36 -23.80
C GLU A 34 -16.98 -58.95 -24.60
N GLU A 35 -16.92 -58.48 -25.87
CA GLU A 35 -15.89 -58.62 -26.93
C GLU A 35 -15.59 -57.29 -27.70
N GLU A 36 -14.47 -57.27 -28.44
CA GLU A 36 -14.16 -56.66 -29.78
C GLU A 36 -14.87 -55.37 -30.32
N LEU A 37 -14.24 -54.49 -31.14
CA LEU A 37 -13.05 -54.60 -32.02
C LEU A 37 -12.34 -53.23 -32.22
N VAL A 38 -11.19 -53.29 -32.91
CA VAL A 38 -10.24 -52.22 -33.32
C VAL A 38 -10.88 -51.06 -34.11
N ASP A 39 -10.39 -49.82 -33.91
CA ASP A 39 -10.10 -48.92 -35.05
C ASP A 39 -9.07 -47.79 -34.76
N ASP A 40 -8.55 -47.25 -35.87
CA ASP A 40 -7.37 -46.41 -36.15
C ASP A 40 -7.00 -45.21 -35.21
N PRO A 41 -5.70 -44.97 -34.90
CA PRO A 41 -5.23 -43.72 -34.28
C PRO A 41 -5.31 -42.45 -35.16
N GLU A 42 -5.60 -42.55 -36.46
CA GLU A 42 -5.77 -41.37 -37.34
C GLU A 42 -7.03 -40.54 -37.04
N ASN A 43 -7.97 -41.03 -36.22
CA ASN A 43 -9.33 -40.46 -36.11
C ASN A 43 -9.68 -39.81 -34.75
N ILE A 44 -8.81 -38.95 -34.24
CA ILE A 44 -9.09 -38.12 -33.06
C ILE A 44 -9.86 -36.85 -33.46
N GLU A 45 -11.18 -36.83 -33.27
CA GLU A 45 -11.98 -35.60 -33.41
C GLU A 45 -11.62 -34.57 -32.32
N VAL A 46 -10.76 -33.61 -32.67
CA VAL A 46 -10.53 -32.42 -31.85
C VAL A 46 -11.77 -31.51 -31.96
N VAL A 47 -12.68 -31.61 -30.99
CA VAL A 47 -13.84 -30.72 -30.87
C VAL A 47 -13.36 -29.31 -30.49
N VAL A 48 -12.95 -28.54 -31.50
CA VAL A 48 -12.69 -27.11 -31.38
C VAL A 48 -14.02 -26.41 -31.10
N ARG A 49 -14.27 -26.12 -29.82
CA ARG A 49 -15.27 -25.11 -29.47
C ARG A 49 -14.73 -23.77 -29.93
N GLU A 50 -15.43 -23.14 -30.86
CA GLU A 50 -15.31 -21.70 -31.06
C GLU A 50 -15.60 -21.03 -29.71
N VAL A 51 -14.60 -20.34 -29.17
CA VAL A 51 -14.82 -19.41 -28.08
C VAL A 51 -15.48 -18.22 -28.73
N GLU A 52 -16.78 -18.00 -28.48
CA GLU A 52 -17.45 -16.78 -28.92
C GLU A 52 -16.60 -15.59 -28.48
N ASP A 53 -16.21 -14.74 -29.43
CA ASP A 53 -15.23 -13.69 -29.22
C ASP A 53 -15.86 -12.62 -28.31
N TYR A 54 -15.73 -12.82 -26.99
CA TYR A 54 -16.39 -12.02 -25.96
C TYR A 54 -15.67 -10.68 -25.86
N ALA A 55 -15.91 -9.84 -26.87
CA ALA A 55 -15.44 -8.47 -26.98
C ALA A 55 -15.95 -7.71 -25.74
N ALA A 56 -15.09 -7.64 -24.73
CA ALA A 56 -15.38 -6.94 -23.49
C ALA A 56 -15.87 -5.52 -23.83
N PRO A 57 -17.00 -5.07 -23.27
CA PRO A 57 -17.65 -3.85 -23.72
C PRO A 57 -16.64 -2.70 -23.66
N VAL A 58 -16.44 -2.02 -24.81
CA VAL A 58 -15.53 -0.89 -24.92
C VAL A 58 -16.17 0.29 -24.19
N ILE A 59 -15.99 0.33 -22.87
CA ILE A 59 -16.39 1.44 -22.02
C ILE A 59 -15.65 2.68 -22.55
N PRO A 60 -16.36 3.77 -22.92
CA PRO A 60 -15.71 4.99 -23.34
C PRO A 60 -14.80 5.50 -22.22
N ARG A 61 -13.49 5.51 -22.47
CA ARG A 61 -12.51 6.06 -21.53
C ARG A 61 -12.65 7.59 -21.53
N GLU A 62 -13.32 8.13 -20.52
CA GLU A 62 -13.34 9.57 -20.29
C GLU A 62 -11.91 10.07 -20.02
N PRO A 63 -11.50 11.22 -20.59
CA PRO A 63 -10.18 11.78 -20.33
C PRO A 63 -10.06 12.23 -18.87
N LEU A 64 -8.89 12.03 -18.28
CA LEU A 64 -8.59 12.50 -16.92
C LEU A 64 -8.71 14.02 -16.86
N LYS A 65 -9.41 14.54 -15.84
CA LYS A 65 -9.51 15.97 -15.55
C LYS A 65 -8.12 16.57 -15.31
N SER A 66 -7.88 17.82 -15.71
CA SER A 66 -6.69 18.55 -15.29
C SER A 66 -6.95 19.29 -13.98
N TYR A 67 -5.94 19.43 -13.12
CA TYR A 67 -5.99 20.32 -11.95
C TYR A 67 -6.38 21.77 -12.33
N LYS A 68 -6.09 22.20 -13.56
CA LYS A 68 -6.47 23.50 -14.12
C LYS A 68 -7.99 23.70 -14.23
N ASP A 69 -8.75 22.61 -14.24
CA ASP A 69 -10.23 22.60 -14.29
C ASP A 69 -10.86 22.53 -12.89
N LYS A 70 -10.07 22.34 -11.82
CA LYS A 70 -10.60 22.15 -10.46
C LYS A 70 -11.28 23.41 -9.93
N ALA A 71 -12.45 23.22 -9.29
CA ALA A 71 -13.16 24.31 -8.63
C ALA A 71 -12.35 24.91 -7.45
N PRO A 72 -12.31 26.24 -7.28
CA PRO A 72 -11.51 26.87 -6.24
C PRO A 72 -12.00 26.52 -4.83
N VAL A 73 -11.05 26.26 -3.94
CA VAL A 73 -11.29 25.95 -2.52
C VAL A 73 -12.04 27.11 -1.86
N ARG A 74 -13.14 26.79 -1.17
CA ARG A 74 -14.09 27.80 -0.64
C ARG A 74 -13.83 28.21 0.82
N HIS A 75 -12.98 27.48 1.53
CA HIS A 75 -12.51 27.82 2.88
C HIS A 75 -11.06 28.30 2.86
N VAL A 76 -10.66 28.99 3.93
CA VAL A 76 -9.25 29.32 4.14
C VAL A 76 -8.50 28.04 4.54
N VAL A 77 -7.64 27.56 3.65
CA VAL A 77 -6.68 26.50 3.96
C VAL A 77 -5.70 27.03 5.01
N GLY A 78 -5.52 26.28 6.09
CA GLY A 78 -4.61 26.63 7.18
C GLY A 78 -3.15 26.26 6.89
N GLN A 79 -2.40 25.90 7.93
CA GLN A 79 -1.07 25.31 7.76
C GLN A 79 -1.21 23.89 7.19
N THR A 80 -0.93 23.73 5.89
CA THR A 80 -0.85 22.42 5.22
C THR A 80 0.05 21.46 5.99
N LYS A 81 -0.47 20.27 6.32
CA LYS A 81 0.24 19.23 7.05
C LYS A 81 0.58 18.06 6.11
N ILE A 82 1.87 17.82 5.90
CA ILE A 82 2.36 16.75 5.03
C ILE A 82 2.64 15.50 5.87
N ILE A 83 1.93 14.40 5.58
CA ILE A 83 1.96 13.16 6.36
C ILE A 83 2.41 12.00 5.44
N ALA A 84 3.59 11.45 5.69
CA ALA A 84 4.03 10.22 5.02
C ALA A 84 3.49 8.98 5.77
N ILE A 85 2.87 8.06 5.03
CA ILE A 85 2.23 6.83 5.52
C ILE A 85 3.19 5.67 5.23
N ILE A 86 3.88 5.19 6.26
CA ILE A 86 5.11 4.40 6.07
C ILE A 86 5.27 3.23 7.05
N ASN A 87 5.72 2.09 6.49
CA ASN A 87 6.17 0.89 7.19
C ASN A 87 6.96 0.02 6.18
N GLN A 88 8.09 -0.54 6.60
CA GLN A 88 8.90 -1.46 5.78
C GLN A 88 8.16 -2.78 5.46
N LYS A 89 7.22 -3.23 6.31
CA LYS A 89 6.44 -4.43 6.03
C LYS A 89 5.42 -4.16 4.91
N GLY A 90 5.39 -5.02 3.90
CA GLY A 90 4.32 -5.06 2.89
C GLY A 90 2.98 -5.46 3.49
N GLY A 91 1.86 -5.11 2.84
CA GLY A 91 0.53 -5.59 3.24
C GLY A 91 -0.07 -5.02 4.54
N VAL A 92 0.63 -4.17 5.30
CA VAL A 92 0.09 -3.58 6.55
C VAL A 92 -1.05 -2.55 6.37
N GLY A 93 -1.49 -2.33 5.12
CA GLY A 93 -2.55 -1.37 4.79
C GLY A 93 -2.08 0.08 4.64
N LYS A 94 -0.88 0.34 4.07
CA LYS A 94 -0.39 1.70 3.78
C LYS A 94 -1.32 2.44 2.81
N SER A 95 -1.43 1.95 1.58
CA SER A 95 -2.32 2.46 0.53
C SER A 95 -3.78 2.46 0.97
N THR A 96 -4.20 1.41 1.68
CA THR A 96 -5.54 1.31 2.28
C THR A 96 -5.79 2.43 3.31
N THR A 97 -4.78 2.82 4.08
CA THR A 97 -4.87 3.96 4.99
C THR A 97 -4.91 5.26 4.20
N ALA A 98 -4.04 5.41 3.19
CA ALA A 98 -3.88 6.63 2.42
C ALA A 98 -5.16 7.01 1.65
N ILE A 99 -5.76 6.08 0.91
CA ILE A 99 -7.05 6.25 0.21
C ILE A 99 -8.14 6.65 1.21
N ASN A 100 -8.33 5.83 2.26
CA ASN A 100 -9.55 5.90 3.08
C ASN A 100 -9.50 6.99 4.15
N LEU A 101 -8.31 7.33 4.67
CA LEU A 101 -8.12 8.53 5.48
C LEU A 101 -8.26 9.79 4.61
N GLY A 102 -7.76 9.77 3.36
CA GLY A 102 -7.91 10.89 2.43
C GLY A 102 -9.37 11.21 2.14
N ALA A 103 -10.16 10.20 1.78
CA ALA A 103 -11.60 10.34 1.55
C ALA A 103 -12.36 10.78 2.81
N ALA A 104 -12.12 10.13 3.96
CA ALA A 104 -12.80 10.50 5.21
C ALA A 104 -12.44 11.92 5.71
N LEU A 105 -11.25 12.43 5.43
CA LEU A 105 -10.89 13.83 5.67
C LEU A 105 -11.61 14.77 4.68
N GLY A 106 -11.69 14.38 3.41
CA GLY A 106 -12.39 15.15 2.36
C GLY A 106 -13.90 15.29 2.61
N GLU A 107 -14.57 14.21 2.99
CA GLU A 107 -15.96 14.19 3.48
C GLU A 107 -16.18 15.02 4.75
N MET A 108 -15.12 15.27 5.54
CA MET A 108 -15.11 16.22 6.66
C MET A 108 -14.77 17.66 6.23
N GLY A 109 -14.89 17.98 4.93
CA GLY A 109 -14.71 19.31 4.36
C GLY A 109 -13.26 19.76 4.21
N LYS A 110 -12.29 18.84 4.27
CA LYS A 110 -10.87 19.16 4.05
C LYS A 110 -10.51 19.10 2.57
N GLN A 111 -9.45 19.80 2.18
CA GLN A 111 -8.78 19.54 0.91
C GLN A 111 -7.58 18.64 1.17
N VAL A 112 -7.54 17.50 0.48
CA VAL A 112 -6.50 16.49 0.61
C VAL A 112 -5.88 16.21 -0.75
N LEU A 113 -4.55 16.22 -0.81
CA LEU A 113 -3.80 15.62 -1.92
C LEU A 113 -3.22 14.29 -1.46
N LEU A 114 -3.50 13.22 -2.20
CA LEU A 114 -2.81 11.94 -2.07
C LEU A 114 -1.70 11.85 -3.12
N VAL A 115 -0.45 11.71 -2.67
CA VAL A 115 0.69 11.35 -3.51
C VAL A 115 0.90 9.85 -3.40
N ASP A 116 0.65 9.12 -4.49
CA ASP A 116 1.02 7.71 -4.62
C ASP A 116 2.52 7.66 -4.92
N LEU A 117 3.35 7.11 -4.03
CA LEU A 117 4.81 7.03 -4.19
C LEU A 117 5.31 5.57 -4.21
N ASP A 118 4.41 4.59 -4.19
CA ASP A 118 4.74 3.18 -4.38
C ASP A 118 4.73 2.86 -5.89
N PRO A 119 5.80 2.31 -6.49
CA PRO A 119 5.80 1.87 -7.90
C PRO A 119 4.73 0.83 -8.27
N GLN A 120 4.11 0.16 -7.29
CA GLN A 120 2.92 -0.65 -7.54
C GLN A 120 1.68 0.19 -7.92
N GLY A 121 1.66 1.49 -7.59
CA GLY A 121 0.58 2.44 -7.88
C GLY A 121 -0.75 2.05 -7.25
N ASN A 122 -0.71 1.58 -6.00
CA ASN A 122 -1.85 0.96 -5.33
C ASN A 122 -2.95 1.98 -4.99
N CYS A 123 -2.57 3.23 -4.66
CA CYS A 123 -3.54 4.29 -4.44
C CYS A 123 -4.24 4.68 -5.74
N SER A 124 -3.48 4.78 -6.83
CA SER A 124 -3.97 5.13 -8.17
C SER A 124 -5.03 4.14 -8.65
N SER A 125 -4.74 2.84 -8.67
CA SER A 125 -5.73 1.83 -9.09
C SER A 125 -6.85 1.64 -8.07
N GLY A 126 -6.58 1.80 -6.76
CA GLY A 126 -7.61 1.69 -5.71
C GLY A 126 -8.63 2.84 -5.71
N LEU A 127 -8.31 3.95 -6.39
CA LEU A 127 -9.20 5.08 -6.68
C LEU A 127 -9.70 5.09 -8.15
N GLY A 128 -9.63 3.95 -8.84
CA GLY A 128 -10.19 3.78 -10.18
C GLY A 128 -9.40 4.44 -11.31
N VAL A 129 -8.22 5.01 -11.06
CA VAL A 129 -7.38 5.62 -12.10
C VAL A 129 -6.80 4.53 -12.99
N GLU A 130 -7.25 4.47 -14.25
CA GLU A 130 -6.69 3.54 -15.23
C GLU A 130 -5.27 3.97 -15.63
N LYS A 131 -4.27 3.16 -15.26
CA LYS A 131 -2.84 3.48 -15.48
C LYS A 131 -2.46 3.66 -16.96
N SER A 132 -3.27 3.18 -17.91
CA SER A 132 -3.06 3.36 -19.35
C SER A 132 -3.42 4.77 -19.86
N LEU A 133 -4.15 5.57 -19.06
CA LEU A 133 -4.51 6.95 -19.38
C LEU A 133 -3.54 7.99 -18.78
N ILE A 134 -2.63 7.55 -17.90
CA ILE A 134 -1.67 8.43 -17.22
C ILE A 134 -0.50 8.72 -18.17
N GLN A 135 -0.44 9.94 -18.70
CA GLN A 135 0.66 10.39 -19.58
C GLN A 135 1.88 10.88 -18.80
N GLN A 136 1.67 11.52 -17.64
CA GLN A 136 2.70 12.01 -16.72
C GLN A 136 2.24 11.69 -15.29
N CYS A 137 3.18 11.36 -14.41
CA CYS A 137 2.90 10.94 -13.03
C CYS A 137 3.97 11.44 -12.05
N ILE A 138 3.96 10.97 -10.80
CA ILE A 138 4.96 11.39 -9.80
C ILE A 138 6.42 11.09 -10.24
N TYR A 139 6.64 10.14 -11.15
CA TYR A 139 7.95 9.90 -11.80
C TYR A 139 8.50 11.18 -12.44
N ASP A 140 7.67 11.84 -13.25
CA ASP A 140 8.05 13.01 -14.03
C ASP A 140 8.28 14.24 -13.15
N VAL A 141 7.58 14.32 -12.02
CA VAL A 141 7.79 15.35 -11.00
C VAL A 141 9.14 15.18 -10.28
N LEU A 142 9.65 13.95 -10.18
CA LEU A 142 10.91 13.64 -9.50
C LEU A 142 12.14 13.75 -10.40
N LEU A 143 11.99 13.49 -11.71
CA LEU A 143 13.09 13.36 -12.68
C LEU A 143 13.04 14.34 -13.86
N ASN A 144 11.84 14.69 -14.34
CA ASN A 144 11.64 15.46 -15.58
C ASN A 144 11.29 16.94 -15.31
N ASP A 145 11.50 17.42 -14.07
CA ASP A 145 11.15 18.77 -13.58
C ASP A 145 9.69 19.20 -13.84
N VAL A 146 8.76 18.24 -13.98
CA VAL A 146 7.35 18.52 -14.24
C VAL A 146 6.68 19.10 -12.98
N PRO A 147 5.93 20.22 -13.08
CA PRO A 147 5.24 20.77 -11.91
C PRO A 147 4.19 19.78 -11.38
N LEU A 148 4.14 19.58 -10.06
CA LEU A 148 3.20 18.65 -9.42
C LEU A 148 1.73 18.94 -9.78
N GLU A 149 1.38 20.19 -10.08
CA GLU A 149 0.05 20.62 -10.55
C GLU A 149 -0.36 20.02 -11.90
N GLU A 150 0.58 19.60 -12.75
CA GLU A 150 0.27 19.07 -14.08
C GLU A 150 -0.02 17.55 -14.07
N VAL A 151 0.36 16.85 -12.99
CA VAL A 151 0.07 15.41 -12.80
C VAL A 151 -1.07 15.13 -11.82
N ILE A 152 -1.63 16.17 -11.18
CA ILE A 152 -2.76 16.00 -10.26
C ILE A 152 -4.06 15.76 -11.03
N ILE A 153 -4.71 14.64 -10.70
CA ILE A 153 -6.08 14.31 -11.09
C ILE A 153 -7.01 14.83 -9.96
N PRO A 154 -7.82 15.87 -10.19
CA PRO A 154 -8.66 16.48 -9.18
C PRO A 154 -9.99 15.75 -8.97
N ASP A 155 -10.55 15.91 -7.77
CA ASP A 155 -11.88 15.45 -7.39
C ASP A 155 -12.11 13.96 -7.69
N ILE A 156 -11.13 13.11 -7.31
CA ILE A 156 -11.20 11.65 -7.45
C ILE A 156 -12.09 11.04 -6.35
N ALA A 157 -12.24 11.75 -5.23
CA ALA A 157 -13.34 11.60 -4.28
C ALA A 157 -13.70 12.99 -3.70
N GLU A 158 -14.76 13.10 -2.90
CA GLU A 158 -15.13 14.36 -2.26
C GLU A 158 -13.96 14.91 -1.42
N GLY A 159 -13.48 16.12 -1.75
CA GLY A 159 -12.35 16.76 -1.08
C GLY A 159 -10.96 16.15 -1.33
N LEU A 160 -10.85 15.11 -2.16
CA LEU A 160 -9.62 14.36 -2.41
C LEU A 160 -9.17 14.47 -3.88
N ASP A 161 -7.90 14.84 -4.06
CA ASP A 161 -7.17 14.78 -5.33
C ASP A 161 -6.06 13.72 -5.26
N ILE A 162 -5.57 13.24 -6.40
CA ILE A 162 -4.43 12.31 -6.46
C ILE A 162 -3.35 12.75 -7.45
N ALA A 163 -2.09 12.76 -7.01
CA ALA A 163 -0.91 12.69 -7.87
C ALA A 163 -0.52 11.21 -7.99
N PRO A 164 -0.71 10.56 -9.15
CA PRO A 164 -0.68 9.11 -9.26
C PRO A 164 0.73 8.56 -9.55
N ALA A 165 0.86 7.24 -9.49
CA ALA A 165 2.07 6.50 -9.84
C ALA A 165 1.83 5.48 -10.97
N THR A 166 2.83 5.33 -11.83
CA THR A 166 2.92 4.28 -12.85
C THR A 166 4.12 3.38 -12.58
N ILE A 167 4.22 2.26 -13.31
CA ILE A 167 5.33 1.30 -13.17
C ILE A 167 6.71 1.93 -13.42
N ASN A 168 6.78 3.04 -14.17
CA ASN A 168 8.00 3.81 -14.43
C ASN A 168 8.68 4.26 -13.13
N LEU A 169 7.92 4.49 -12.05
CA LEU A 169 8.46 4.87 -10.74
C LEU A 169 9.45 3.83 -10.15
N ALA A 170 9.44 2.58 -10.63
CA ALA A 170 10.45 1.59 -10.28
C ALA A 170 11.84 1.92 -10.85
N GLY A 171 11.93 2.58 -12.01
CA GLY A 171 13.19 3.08 -12.58
C GLY A 171 13.76 4.26 -11.79
N ALA A 172 12.87 5.08 -11.20
CA ALA A 172 13.28 6.28 -10.47
C ALA A 172 14.17 6.02 -9.25
N GLU A 173 14.07 4.87 -8.54
CA GLU A 173 15.02 4.53 -7.47
C GLU A 173 16.47 4.38 -7.99
N VAL A 174 16.67 4.09 -9.28
CA VAL A 174 17.98 3.99 -9.93
C VAL A 174 18.39 5.34 -10.53
N GLU A 175 17.51 5.98 -11.30
CA GLU A 175 17.84 7.23 -12.02
C GLU A 175 18.10 8.41 -11.07
N LEU A 176 17.34 8.50 -9.97
CA LEU A 176 17.57 9.51 -8.91
C LEU A 176 18.98 9.38 -8.28
N VAL A 177 19.70 8.26 -8.40
CA VAL A 177 21.07 8.15 -7.85
C VAL A 177 22.02 9.17 -8.50
N SER A 178 21.82 9.48 -9.78
CA SER A 178 22.57 10.48 -10.55
C SER A 178 22.27 11.92 -10.14
N GLU A 179 21.10 12.16 -9.56
CA GLU A 179 20.50 13.49 -9.49
C GLU A 179 21.08 14.40 -8.39
N MET A 180 21.20 15.68 -8.71
CA MET A 180 21.59 16.69 -7.73
C MET A 180 20.43 16.95 -6.76
N ALA A 181 20.72 16.99 -5.46
CA ALA A 181 19.71 17.11 -4.40
C ALA A 181 18.56 16.09 -4.49
N ARG A 182 18.83 14.90 -5.05
CA ARG A 182 17.90 13.77 -5.25
C ARG A 182 17.05 13.40 -4.03
N GLU A 183 17.54 13.62 -2.80
CA GLU A 183 16.79 13.38 -1.56
C GLU A 183 15.68 14.43 -1.29
N ASN A 184 15.74 15.60 -1.94
CA ASN A 184 14.79 16.71 -1.79
C ASN A 184 13.73 16.81 -2.89
N ARG A 185 13.87 16.11 -4.03
CA ARG A 185 13.02 16.29 -5.23
C ARG A 185 11.51 16.34 -4.91
N LEU A 186 11.01 15.41 -4.08
CA LEU A 186 9.61 15.42 -3.66
C LEU A 186 9.25 16.59 -2.73
N LYS A 187 10.15 16.99 -1.82
CA LYS A 187 9.95 18.08 -0.85
C LYS A 187 9.71 19.41 -1.55
N ASP A 188 10.51 19.69 -2.57
CA ASP A 188 10.41 20.95 -3.32
C ASP A 188 9.13 20.97 -4.15
N ALA A 189 8.74 19.82 -4.74
CA ALA A 189 7.48 19.64 -5.46
C ALA A 189 6.22 19.76 -4.58
N VAL A 190 6.15 19.11 -3.41
CA VAL A 190 4.99 19.26 -2.50
C VAL A 190 4.99 20.61 -1.76
N GLY A 191 6.14 21.29 -1.73
CA GLY A 191 6.31 22.61 -1.12
C GLY A 191 5.45 23.69 -1.79
N SER A 192 5.32 23.65 -3.12
CA SER A 192 4.46 24.58 -3.89
C SER A 192 2.96 24.40 -3.63
N MET A 193 2.55 23.22 -3.12
CA MET A 193 1.16 22.89 -2.84
C MET A 193 0.72 23.24 -1.41
N ARG A 194 1.62 23.78 -0.57
CA ARG A 194 1.25 24.34 0.74
C ARG A 194 0.37 25.59 0.54
N GLY A 195 -0.68 25.70 1.35
CA GLY A 195 -1.73 26.69 1.20
C GLY A 195 -2.82 26.32 0.18
N LYS A 196 -2.64 25.25 -0.62
CA LYS A 196 -3.68 24.71 -1.53
C LYS A 196 -4.46 23.54 -0.93
N TYR A 197 -3.86 22.79 0.01
CA TYR A 197 -4.47 21.66 0.71
C TYR A 197 -4.36 21.79 2.24
N ASP A 198 -5.35 21.30 2.99
CA ASP A 198 -5.22 21.11 4.44
C ASP A 198 -4.22 20.00 4.77
N PHE A 199 -4.27 18.89 4.01
CA PHE A 199 -3.42 17.72 4.18
C PHE A 199 -2.79 17.28 2.86
N ILE A 200 -1.52 16.85 2.90
CA ILE A 200 -0.89 16.11 1.81
C ILE A 200 -0.49 14.74 2.39
N LEU A 201 -1.11 13.67 1.91
CA LEU A 201 -0.80 12.29 2.31
C LEU A 201 0.16 11.68 1.28
N ILE A 202 1.24 11.02 1.74
CA ILE A 202 2.20 10.34 0.85
C ILE A 202 2.17 8.84 1.16
N ASP A 203 1.68 8.02 0.24
CA ASP A 203 1.72 6.56 0.36
C ASP A 203 3.12 6.06 -0.02
N CYS A 204 3.88 5.58 0.96
CA CYS A 204 5.27 5.19 0.77
C CYS A 204 5.39 3.73 0.32
N PRO A 205 6.41 3.36 -0.48
CA PRO A 205 6.68 1.96 -0.81
C PRO A 205 7.10 1.15 0.45
N PRO A 206 7.10 -0.19 0.39
CA PRO A 206 7.70 -1.04 1.43
C PRO A 206 9.24 -0.96 1.45
N SER A 207 9.90 -0.32 0.47
CA SER A 207 11.34 -0.11 0.46
C SER A 207 11.75 0.92 1.52
N LEU A 208 13.02 0.85 1.96
CA LEU A 208 13.71 1.99 2.59
C LEU A 208 14.67 2.65 1.57
N GLY A 209 14.26 2.69 0.31
CA GLY A 209 15.01 3.24 -0.82
C GLY A 209 14.84 4.76 -0.98
N LEU A 210 15.27 5.28 -2.13
CA LEU A 210 15.39 6.73 -2.36
C LEU A 210 14.03 7.44 -2.50
N LEU A 211 12.99 6.73 -2.93
CA LEU A 211 11.59 7.22 -2.86
C LEU A 211 11.15 7.41 -1.41
N THR A 212 11.39 6.42 -0.55
CA THR A 212 11.13 6.52 0.89
C THR A 212 11.93 7.66 1.55
N VAL A 213 13.20 7.85 1.18
CA VAL A 213 13.98 9.01 1.67
C VAL A 213 13.32 10.33 1.25
N ASN A 214 12.89 10.47 0.00
CA ASN A 214 12.14 11.63 -0.48
C ASN A 214 10.88 11.91 0.35
N ALA A 215 10.07 10.89 0.64
CA ALA A 215 8.90 11.03 1.51
C ALA A 215 9.25 11.49 2.94
N LEU A 216 10.30 10.92 3.55
CA LEU A 216 10.78 11.33 4.87
C LEU A 216 11.36 12.76 4.88
N VAL A 217 11.90 13.24 3.76
CA VAL A 217 12.42 14.61 3.61
C VAL A 217 11.32 15.63 3.32
N ALA A 218 10.26 15.22 2.62
CA ALA A 218 9.09 16.04 2.29
C ALA A 218 8.08 16.21 3.45
N ALA A 219 7.90 15.17 4.26
CA ALA A 219 6.85 15.14 5.29
C ALA A 219 7.14 16.01 6.52
N ASP A 220 6.09 16.60 7.09
CA ASP A 220 6.13 17.18 8.44
C ASP A 220 6.07 16.07 9.50
N LYS A 221 5.22 15.06 9.25
CA LYS A 221 4.87 14.02 10.20
C LYS A 221 4.78 12.62 9.57
N LEU A 222 4.97 11.57 10.38
CA LEU A 222 4.83 10.17 9.97
C LEU A 222 3.60 9.50 10.59
N LEU A 223 2.77 8.86 9.76
CA LEU A 223 1.76 7.90 10.19
C LEU A 223 2.30 6.48 9.94
N ILE A 224 2.32 5.63 10.96
CA ILE A 224 2.90 4.28 10.88
C ILE A 224 1.80 3.23 11.07
N PRO A 225 1.28 2.61 9.99
CA PRO A 225 0.34 1.50 10.11
C PRO A 225 1.05 0.23 10.62
N ILE A 226 0.51 -0.40 11.67
CA ILE A 226 0.98 -1.66 12.25
C ILE A 226 -0.15 -2.69 12.21
N GLN A 227 0.07 -3.76 11.47
CA GLN A 227 -0.83 -4.91 11.37
C GLN A 227 -0.87 -5.70 12.68
N CYS A 228 -2.07 -6.00 13.19
CA CYS A 228 -2.30 -6.65 14.49
C CYS A 228 -2.01 -8.17 14.49
N GLU A 229 -0.79 -8.55 14.08
CA GLU A 229 -0.29 -9.92 13.88
C GLU A 229 1.09 -10.11 14.54
N PHE A 230 1.61 -11.33 14.52
CA PHE A 230 2.93 -11.66 15.09
C PHE A 230 4.07 -10.87 14.45
N TYR A 231 5.10 -10.55 15.23
CA TYR A 231 6.23 -9.67 14.90
C TYR A 231 5.86 -8.24 14.44
N ALA A 232 4.71 -7.72 14.87
CA ALA A 232 4.25 -6.35 14.60
C ALA A 232 5.30 -5.23 14.82
N LEU A 233 6.12 -5.34 15.87
CA LEU A 233 7.14 -4.34 16.21
C LEU A 233 8.47 -4.47 15.44
N GLU A 234 8.81 -5.66 14.91
CA GLU A 234 10.16 -5.93 14.37
C GLU A 234 10.51 -5.02 13.18
N GLY A 235 9.54 -4.81 12.27
CA GLY A 235 9.68 -3.94 11.11
C GLY A 235 9.77 -2.45 11.46
N VAL A 236 9.37 -2.05 12.67
CA VAL A 236 9.30 -0.62 13.06
C VAL A 236 10.66 -0.09 13.51
N THR A 237 11.49 -0.91 14.18
CA THR A 237 12.82 -0.50 14.65
C THR A 237 13.70 0.04 13.51
N LYS A 238 13.73 -0.66 12.37
CA LYS A 238 14.49 -0.26 11.17
C LYS A 238 13.98 1.04 10.55
N LEU A 239 12.66 1.25 10.57
CA LEU A 239 12.04 2.52 10.16
C LEU A 239 12.44 3.68 11.09
N LEU A 240 12.41 3.47 12.42
CA LEU A 240 12.79 4.49 13.40
C LEU A 240 14.27 4.87 13.31
N GLU A 241 15.16 3.92 13.02
CA GLU A 241 16.56 4.21 12.73
C GLU A 241 16.74 5.08 11.47
N SER A 242 16.06 4.73 10.37
CA SER A 242 16.11 5.50 9.12
C SER A 242 15.52 6.91 9.30
N MET A 243 14.38 7.02 10.00
CA MET A 243 13.79 8.31 10.38
C MET A 243 14.78 9.16 11.17
N LYS A 244 15.49 8.59 12.16
CA LYS A 244 16.48 9.30 12.97
C LYS A 244 17.67 9.80 12.13
N ARG A 245 18.09 9.03 11.11
CA ARG A 245 19.15 9.43 10.16
C ARG A 245 18.69 10.60 9.27
N VAL A 246 17.46 10.54 8.71
CA VAL A 246 16.89 11.64 7.91
C VAL A 246 16.65 12.89 8.77
N LYS A 247 16.08 12.74 9.97
CA LYS A 247 15.83 13.86 10.90
C LYS A 247 17.10 14.60 11.28
N SER A 248 18.20 13.88 11.54
CA SER A 248 19.47 14.49 11.95
C SER A 248 20.27 15.16 10.81
N ARG A 249 19.84 15.04 9.54
CA ARG A 249 20.63 15.53 8.38
C ARG A 249 19.86 16.34 7.34
N LEU A 250 18.58 16.04 7.12
CA LEU A 250 17.81 16.53 5.97
C LEU A 250 16.46 17.17 6.37
N ASN A 251 15.82 16.68 7.42
CA ASN A 251 14.52 17.18 7.90
C ASN A 251 14.41 17.22 9.44
N PRO A 252 15.05 18.21 10.12
CA PRO A 252 15.05 18.31 11.58
C PRO A 252 13.66 18.39 12.24
N THR A 253 12.66 18.85 11.49
CA THR A 253 11.26 18.98 11.90
C THR A 253 10.47 17.66 11.88
N LEU A 254 10.92 16.65 11.14
CA LEU A 254 10.24 15.37 10.94
C LEU A 254 9.89 14.69 12.27
N ASP A 255 8.66 14.25 12.46
CA ASP A 255 8.21 13.72 13.75
C ASP A 255 7.08 12.67 13.60
N ILE A 256 6.80 11.86 14.63
CA ILE A 256 5.76 10.82 14.54
C ILE A 256 4.39 11.45 14.81
N TYR A 257 3.44 11.34 13.87
CA TYR A 257 2.03 11.74 14.07
C TYR A 257 1.29 10.73 14.95
N GLY A 258 1.57 9.46 14.69
CA GLY A 258 1.08 8.37 15.50
C GLY A 258 1.22 7.00 14.85
N ILE A 259 0.80 6.01 15.62
CA ILE A 259 0.82 4.60 15.24
C ILE A 259 -0.63 4.16 14.99
N LEU A 260 -0.93 3.66 13.80
CA LEU A 260 -2.26 3.18 13.45
C LEU A 260 -2.32 1.66 13.52
N LEU A 261 -3.19 1.12 14.38
CA LEU A 261 -3.41 -0.32 14.48
C LEU A 261 -4.31 -0.79 13.33
N THR A 262 -3.84 -1.68 12.47
CA THR A 262 -4.57 -2.15 11.27
C THR A 262 -4.86 -3.64 11.27
N MET A 263 -5.88 -4.04 10.51
CA MET A 263 -6.37 -5.42 10.38
C MET A 263 -6.74 -6.09 11.71
N TYR A 264 -7.19 -5.29 12.69
CA TYR A 264 -7.55 -5.76 14.03
C TYR A 264 -8.73 -6.74 14.01
N ASP A 265 -8.58 -7.87 14.69
CA ASP A 265 -9.66 -8.84 14.92
C ASP A 265 -9.84 -9.11 16.43
N SER A 266 -10.88 -8.49 16.99
CA SER A 266 -11.24 -8.59 18.42
C SER A 266 -11.62 -10.00 18.89
N ARG A 267 -11.80 -10.96 17.97
CA ARG A 267 -12.03 -12.38 18.28
C ARG A 267 -10.74 -13.10 18.66
N THR A 268 -9.58 -12.62 18.21
CA THR A 268 -8.29 -13.28 18.48
C THR A 268 -7.63 -12.72 19.74
N THR A 269 -6.93 -13.59 20.48
CA THR A 269 -6.07 -13.16 21.60
C THR A 269 -4.82 -12.46 21.09
N LEU A 270 -4.25 -12.93 19.97
CA LEU A 270 -3.04 -12.36 19.38
C LEU A 270 -3.20 -10.88 19.01
N SER A 271 -4.28 -10.50 18.30
CA SER A 271 -4.48 -9.08 17.97
C SER A 271 -4.68 -8.20 19.21
N LYS A 272 -5.19 -8.72 20.34
CA LYS A 272 -5.27 -7.97 21.60
C LYS A 272 -3.88 -7.78 22.21
N GLN A 273 -3.11 -8.86 22.35
CA GLN A 273 -1.73 -8.82 22.85
C GLN A 273 -0.87 -7.83 22.05
N VAL A 274 -0.98 -7.83 20.73
CA VAL A 274 -0.26 -6.88 19.85
C VAL A 274 -0.75 -5.44 20.03
N VAL A 275 -2.06 -5.20 20.20
CA VAL A 275 -2.60 -3.86 20.50
C VAL A 275 -2.07 -3.35 21.84
N ASP A 276 -2.01 -4.20 22.85
CA ASP A 276 -1.55 -3.86 24.20
C ASP A 276 -0.03 -3.61 24.22
N GLU A 277 0.77 -4.47 23.58
CA GLU A 277 2.22 -4.31 23.40
C GLU A 277 2.59 -3.01 22.66
N VAL A 278 1.90 -2.71 21.53
CA VAL A 278 2.08 -1.47 20.77
C VAL A 278 1.70 -0.24 21.60
N ARG A 279 0.68 -0.34 22.46
CA ARG A 279 0.25 0.74 23.38
C ARG A 279 1.18 0.92 24.57
N GLU A 280 1.78 -0.14 25.09
CA GLU A 280 2.82 -0.05 26.11
C GLU A 280 4.08 0.64 25.56
N TYR A 281 4.53 0.23 24.36
CA TYR A 281 5.75 0.77 23.74
C TYR A 281 5.61 2.22 23.24
N PHE A 282 4.52 2.55 22.54
CA PHE A 282 4.34 3.88 21.90
C PHE A 282 3.43 4.84 22.68
N GLY A 283 2.70 4.36 23.68
CA GLY A 283 1.85 5.17 24.55
C GLY A 283 0.89 6.08 23.78
N ARG A 284 1.01 7.40 24.02
CA ARG A 284 0.13 8.44 23.46
C ARG A 284 0.27 8.64 21.95
N LEU A 285 1.28 8.07 21.29
CA LEU A 285 1.40 8.13 19.83
C LEU A 285 0.36 7.23 19.14
N VAL A 286 -0.07 6.13 19.76
CA VAL A 286 -1.05 5.22 19.15
C VAL A 286 -2.40 5.94 18.97
N PHE A 287 -3.07 5.69 17.84
CA PHE A 287 -4.45 6.14 17.62
C PHE A 287 -5.43 5.30 18.47
N ALA A 288 -6.47 5.93 19.00
CA ALA A 288 -7.46 5.25 19.84
C ALA A 288 -8.25 4.23 19.01
N THR A 289 -8.55 4.59 17.76
CA THR A 289 -9.30 3.81 16.77
C THR A 289 -8.40 2.81 16.03
N PRO A 290 -8.61 1.49 16.19
CA PRO A 290 -8.00 0.49 15.31
C PRO A 290 -8.84 0.30 14.04
N ILE A 291 -8.20 0.08 12.90
CA ILE A 291 -8.86 -0.30 11.65
C ILE A 291 -9.14 -1.81 11.69
N PRO A 292 -10.42 -2.25 11.65
CA PRO A 292 -10.79 -3.66 11.75
C PRO A 292 -10.47 -4.43 10.47
N ARG A 293 -10.21 -5.74 10.59
CA ARG A 293 -10.23 -6.62 9.41
C ARG A 293 -11.66 -6.78 8.90
N THR A 294 -11.90 -6.40 7.65
CA THR A 294 -13.17 -6.62 6.93
C THR A 294 -12.88 -7.06 5.50
N VAL A 295 -13.77 -7.88 4.91
CA VAL A 295 -13.67 -8.25 3.49
C VAL A 295 -13.91 -7.02 2.60
N LYS A 296 -14.86 -6.16 3.00
CA LYS A 296 -15.21 -4.91 2.30
C LYS A 296 -14.04 -3.94 2.11
N LEU A 297 -13.08 -3.88 3.05
CA LEU A 297 -11.85 -3.09 2.90
C LEU A 297 -10.86 -3.66 1.86
N SER A 298 -10.91 -4.97 1.60
CA SER A 298 -10.13 -5.61 0.53
C SER A 298 -10.85 -5.57 -0.83
N GLU A 299 -12.19 -5.51 -0.82
CA GLU A 299 -13.00 -5.39 -2.05
C GLU A 299 -13.03 -3.97 -2.60
N ALA A 300 -13.18 -2.92 -1.77
CA ALA A 300 -13.36 -1.54 -2.25
C ALA A 300 -12.36 -1.07 -3.34
N PRO A 301 -11.05 -1.39 -3.27
CA PRO A 301 -10.10 -1.05 -4.31
C PRO A 301 -10.38 -1.68 -5.68
N SER A 302 -11.02 -2.86 -5.76
CA SER A 302 -11.39 -3.48 -7.04
C SER A 302 -12.64 -2.85 -7.69
N PHE A 303 -13.32 -1.96 -6.97
CA PHE A 303 -14.39 -1.09 -7.48
C PHE A 303 -13.89 0.34 -7.73
N GLY A 304 -12.60 0.61 -7.52
CA GLY A 304 -11.99 1.94 -7.68
C GLY A 304 -12.50 2.98 -6.68
N GLN A 305 -13.00 2.56 -5.51
CA GLN A 305 -13.70 3.42 -4.57
C GLN A 305 -13.09 3.39 -3.16
N PRO A 306 -13.07 4.53 -2.44
CA PRO A 306 -12.88 4.54 -1.00
C PRO A 306 -13.97 3.73 -0.29
N ILE A 307 -13.63 3.13 0.86
CA ILE A 307 -14.55 2.36 1.69
C ILE A 307 -15.75 3.19 2.18
N THR A 308 -15.58 4.51 2.35
CA THR A 308 -16.63 5.44 2.74
C THR A 308 -17.69 5.64 1.66
N GLN A 309 -17.37 5.35 0.39
CA GLN A 309 -18.32 5.31 -0.73
C GLN A 309 -18.84 3.87 -0.96
N TYR A 310 -17.95 2.88 -0.91
CA TYR A 310 -18.26 1.48 -1.24
C TYR A 310 -19.07 0.74 -0.16
N ASP A 311 -18.79 1.00 1.12
CA ASP A 311 -19.55 0.49 2.28
C ASP A 311 -19.67 1.57 3.36
N PRO A 312 -20.45 2.65 3.12
CA PRO A 312 -20.47 3.85 3.98
C PRO A 312 -20.90 3.60 5.42
N LYS A 313 -21.66 2.52 5.65
CA LYS A 313 -22.17 2.10 6.96
C LYS A 313 -21.35 0.96 7.57
N GLY A 314 -20.34 0.48 6.85
CA GLY A 314 -19.48 -0.61 7.24
C GLY A 314 -18.51 -0.24 8.36
N ARG A 315 -18.09 -1.24 9.13
CA ARG A 315 -17.08 -1.07 10.19
C ARG A 315 -15.76 -0.48 9.67
N GLY A 316 -15.43 -0.67 8.38
CA GLY A 316 -14.26 -0.06 7.74
C GLY A 316 -14.40 1.46 7.61
N ALA A 317 -15.47 1.94 6.97
CA ALA A 317 -15.77 3.36 6.81
C ALA A 317 -15.87 4.09 8.15
N LEU A 318 -16.65 3.54 9.09
CA LEU A 318 -16.82 4.13 10.42
C LEU A 318 -15.47 4.28 11.16
N SER A 319 -14.57 3.28 11.08
CA SER A 319 -13.23 3.39 11.67
C SER A 319 -12.32 4.40 10.98
N TYR A 320 -12.45 4.62 9.66
CA TYR A 320 -11.69 5.69 8.99
C TYR A 320 -12.26 7.09 9.28
N ILE A 321 -13.57 7.22 9.50
CA ILE A 321 -14.21 8.47 9.92
C ILE A 321 -13.80 8.84 11.37
N GLU A 322 -13.77 7.88 12.31
CA GLU A 322 -13.23 8.16 13.66
C GLU A 322 -11.71 8.45 13.63
N LEU A 323 -10.94 7.78 12.76
CA LEU A 323 -9.53 8.13 12.55
C LEU A 323 -9.37 9.55 11.98
N ALA A 324 -10.19 9.96 11.01
CA ALA A 324 -10.16 11.31 10.45
C ALA A 324 -10.44 12.38 11.52
N LYS A 325 -11.40 12.12 12.42
CA LYS A 325 -11.64 12.96 13.61
C LYS A 325 -10.43 13.03 14.53
N GLU A 326 -9.76 11.91 14.85
CA GLU A 326 -8.52 11.93 15.62
C GLU A 326 -7.39 12.68 14.89
N VAL A 327 -7.27 12.54 13.57
CA VAL A 327 -6.25 13.19 12.73
C VAL A 327 -6.47 14.71 12.68
N ILE A 328 -7.72 15.19 12.66
CA ILE A 328 -8.07 16.60 12.78
C ILE A 328 -7.86 17.10 14.22
N ALA A 329 -8.27 16.34 15.23
CA ALA A 329 -8.14 16.74 16.64
C ALA A 329 -6.67 16.81 17.14
N ARG A 330 -5.75 16.10 16.49
CA ARG A 330 -4.29 16.14 16.74
C ARG A 330 -3.57 17.32 16.06
N GLY A 331 -4.25 18.24 15.37
CA GLY A 331 -3.60 19.46 14.85
C GLY A 331 -4.45 20.35 13.97
#